data_AF-A0A3B8JWL7-F1
#
_entry.id   AF-A0A3B8JWL7-F1
#
_cell.length_a   1.000
_cell.length_b   1.000
_cell.length_c   1.000
_cell.angle_alpha   90.00
_cell.angle_beta   90.00
_cell.angle_gamma   90.00
#
_symmetry.space_group_name_H-M   'P 1'
#
loop_
_entity.id
_entity.type
_entity.pdbx_description
1 polymer ?
#
loop_
_entity_poly.entity_id
_entity_poly.type
_entity_poly.pdbx_seq_one_letter_code
_entity_poly.pdbx_strand_id
1 'polypeptide(L)' 'MSLEFLSLEAIQEIAKQYGYLAVFFGIALESLGIPIPGETITLVGGFLAGSGELDYWLVLATA' A
#
# COMPACT_ATOMS: atom_id res chain seq x y z
N MET A 1 8.63 -2.51 29.07
CA MET A 1 7.64 -2.28 28.00
C MET A 1 8.32 -2.62 26.69
N SER A 2 8.33 -3.91 26.37
CA SER A 2 8.89 -4.46 25.14
C SER A 2 8.10 -3.94 23.93
N LEU A 3 8.75 -3.83 22.79
CA LEU A 3 8.18 -3.42 21.51
C LEU A 3 7.19 -4.49 20.98
N GLU A 4 6.11 -4.77 21.70
CA GLU A 4 5.00 -5.64 21.26
C GLU A 4 4.02 -4.90 20.33
N PHE A 5 4.25 -3.61 20.06
CA PHE A 5 3.40 -2.76 19.22
C PHE A 5 3.50 -3.07 17.71
N LEU A 6 4.53 -3.79 17.27
CA LEU A 6 4.72 -4.19 15.87
C LEU A 6 4.66 -5.71 15.77
N SER A 7 3.51 -6.30 16.14
CA SER A 7 3.25 -7.70 15.79
C SER A 7 3.05 -7.82 14.28
N LEU A 8 3.30 -9.01 13.71
CA LEU A 8 3.11 -9.25 12.29
C LEU A 8 1.66 -8.92 11.88
N GLU A 9 0.70 -9.29 12.73
CA GLU A 9 -0.71 -9.04 12.54
C GLU A 9 -1.01 -7.52 12.51
N ALA A 10 -0.37 -6.73 13.36
CA ALA A 10 -0.51 -5.28 13.36
C ALA A 10 0.02 -4.66 12.06
N ILE A 11 1.15 -5.16 11.55
CA ILE A 11 1.72 -4.71 10.26
C ILE A 11 0.79 -5.09 9.10
N GLN A 12 0.24 -6.31 9.10
CA GLN A 12 -0.73 -6.75 8.09
C GLN A 12 -2.01 -5.92 8.13
N GLU A 13 -2.54 -5.60 9.31
CA GLU A 13 -3.71 -4.74 9.44
C GLU A 13 -3.45 -3.31 8.97
N ILE A 14 -2.29 -2.74 9.31
CA ILE A 14 -1.89 -1.42 8.79
C ILE A 14 -1.75 -1.46 7.27
N ALA A 15 -1.13 -2.52 6.72
CA ALA A 15 -1.02 -2.70 5.28
C ALA A 15 -2.39 -2.81 4.62
N LYS A 16 -3.34 -3.56 5.20
CA LYS A 16 -4.71 -3.69 4.69
C LYS A 16 -5.52 -2.39 4.76
N GLN A 17 -5.40 -1.65 5.86
CA GLN A 17 -6.18 -0.42 6.05
C GLN A 17 -5.62 0.76 5.27
N TYR A 18 -4.29 0.88 5.18
CA TYR A 18 -3.64 2.04 4.57
C TYR A 18 -3.00 1.73 3.22
N GLY A 19 -2.80 0.47 2.84
CA GLY A 19 -2.13 0.09 1.59
C GLY A 19 -2.87 0.59 0.36
N TYR A 20 -4.19 0.42 0.30
CA TYR A 20 -4.99 0.93 -0.82
C TYR A 20 -5.00 2.46 -0.90
N LEU A 21 -5.07 3.14 0.26
CA LEU A 21 -5.00 4.60 0.32
C LEU A 21 -3.61 5.10 -0.09
N ALA A 22 -2.55 4.40 0.32
CA ALA A 22 -1.18 4.73 -0.06
C ALA A 22 -0.95 4.56 -1.57
N VAL A 23 -1.53 3.52 -2.19
CA VAL A 23 -1.52 3.33 -3.65
C VAL A 23 -2.25 4.47 -4.33
N PHE A 24 -3.51 4.71 -3.94
CA PHE A 24 -4.35 5.75 -4.53
C PHE A 24 -3.75 7.15 -4.39
N PHE A 25 -3.40 7.57 -3.18
CA PHE A 25 -2.83 8.90 -2.97
C PHE A 25 -1.41 9.01 -3.52
N GLY A 26 -0.62 7.94 -3.49
CA GLY A 26 0.71 7.94 -4.08
C GLY A 26 0.69 8.30 -5.56
N ILE A 27 -0.20 7.66 -6.31
CA ILE A 27 -0.34 7.86 -7.76
C ILE A 27 -1.13 9.13 -8.08
N ALA A 28 -2.15 9.46 -7.29
CA ALA A 28 -2.88 10.71 -7.43
C ALA A 28 -1.97 11.93 -7.20
N LEU A 29 -1.11 11.90 -6.17
CA LEU A 29 -0.17 12.98 -5.88
C LEU A 29 0.93 13.07 -6.94
N GLU A 30 1.39 11.95 -7.49
CA GLU A 30 2.25 11.94 -8.68
C GLU A 30 1.57 12.65 -9.85
N SER A 31 0.32 12.29 -10.14
CA SER A 31 -0.49 12.89 -11.21
C SER A 31 -0.73 14.40 -11.01
N LEU A 32 -0.69 14.87 -9.76
CA LEU A 32 -0.78 16.29 -9.39
C LEU A 32 0.56 17.03 -9.48
N GLY A 33 1.64 16.36 -9.89
CA GLY A 33 2.96 16.96 -10.10
C GLY A 33 3.88 16.92 -8.88
N ILE A 34 3.50 16.22 -7.80
CA ILE A 34 4.43 15.92 -6.72
C ILE A 34 5.37 14.81 -7.21
N PRO A 35 6.70 14.95 -7.12
CA PRO A 35 7.63 13.94 -7.59
C PRO A 35 7.68 12.74 -6.63
N ILE A 36 6.60 11.97 -6.59
CA ILE A 36 6.47 10.69 -5.92
C ILE A 36 6.62 9.59 -6.98
N PRO A 37 7.43 8.55 -6.75
CA PRO A 37 7.61 7.48 -7.72
C PRO A 37 6.40 6.53 -7.73
N GLY A 38 5.33 6.86 -8.47
CA GLY A 38 4.10 6.07 -8.47
C GLY A 38 4.27 4.66 -9.05
N GLU A 39 5.16 4.46 -10.02
CA GLU A 39 5.53 3.12 -10.53
C GLU A 39 6.04 2.20 -9.42
N THR A 40 6.81 2.74 -8.46
CA THR A 40 7.30 1.98 -7.30
C THR A 40 6.14 1.63 -6.37
N ILE A 41 5.20 2.55 -6.17
CA ILE A 41 4.01 2.34 -5.34
C ILE A 41 3.11 1.25 -5.97
N THR A 42 2.90 1.29 -7.29
CA THR A 42 2.15 0.27 -8.02
C THR A 42 2.82 -1.10 -7.93
N LEU A 43 4.15 -1.17 -8.06
CA LEU A 43 4.90 -2.42 -7.90
C LEU A 43 4.79 -2.99 -6.48
N VAL A 44 4.91 -2.13 -5.46
CA VAL A 44 4.74 -2.55 -4.06
C VAL A 44 3.31 -3.00 -3.78
N GLY A 45 2.31 -2.26 -4.26
CA GLY A 45 0.90 -2.64 -4.15
C GLY A 45 0.62 -3.98 -4.84
N GLY A 46 1.14 -4.19 -6.04
CA GLY A 46 1.02 -5.44 -6.78
C GLY A 46 1.74 -6.62 -6.10
N PHE A 47 2.91 -6.37 -5.50
CA PHE A 47 3.63 -7.37 -4.70
C PHE A 47 2.85 -7.79 -3.44
N LEU A 48 2.27 -6.82 -2.73
CA LEU A 48 1.44 -7.08 -1.56
C LEU A 48 0.14 -7.82 -1.94
N ALA A 49 -0.45 -7.49 -3.09
CA ALA A 49 -1.57 -8.22 -3.64
C ALA A 49 -1.21 -9.68 -4.00
N GLY A 50 -0.05 -9.89 -4.63
CA GLY A 50 0.47 -11.22 -4.93
C GLY A 50 0.81 -12.04 -3.68
N SER A 51 1.12 -11.37 -2.57
CA SER A 51 1.39 -12.00 -1.27
C SER A 51 0.13 -12.30 -0.46
N GLY A 52 -1.06 -11.93 -0.96
CA GLY A 52 -2.34 -12.10 -0.26
C GLY A 52 -2.62 -11.10 0.87
N GLU A 53 -1.78 -10.07 1.01
CA GLU A 53 -1.96 -9.01 2.01
C GLU A 53 -2.95 -7.94 1.54
N LEU A 54 -3.01 -7.71 0.23
CA LEU A 54 -4.00 -6.85 -0.41
C LEU A 54 -4.82 -7.65 -1.45
N ASP A 55 -6.01 -7.16 -1.75
CA ASP A 55 -6.82 -7.66 -2.83
C ASP A 55 -6.33 -7.05 -4.15
N TYR A 56 -6.05 -7.92 -5.11
CA TYR A 56 -5.57 -7.51 -6.43
C TYR A 56 -6.50 -6.54 -7.15
N TRP A 57 -7.81 -6.78 -7.09
CA TRP A 57 -8.79 -5.94 -7.78
C TRP A 57 -8.89 -4.56 -7.14
N LEU A 58 -8.80 -4.50 -5.80
CA LEU A 58 -8.75 -3.22 -5.10
C LEU A 58 -7.47 -2.45 -5.41
N VAL A 59 -6.30 -3.12 -5.42
CA VAL A 59 -5.04 -2.46 -5.80
C VAL A 59 -5.14 -1.92 -7.23
N LEU A 60 -5.65 -2.71 -8.17
CA LEU A 60 -5.85 -2.30 -9.56
C LEU A 60 -6.83 -1.13 -9.71
N ALA A 61 -7.88 -1.08 -8.88
CA ALA A 61 -8.84 0.03 -8.91
C ALA A 61 -8.27 1.32 -8.28
N THR A 62 -7.32 1.20 -7.36
CA THR A 62 -6.64 2.33 -6.72
C THR A 62 -5.39 2.80 -7.43
N ALA A 63 -4.82 1.98 -8.31
CA ALA A 63 -3.65 2.33 -9.12
C ALA A 63 -4.04 3.17 -10.34
#